data_AF-A0A9W4WZU0-F1
#
_entry.id   AF-A0A9W4WZU0-F1
#
_cell.length_a   1.000
_cell.length_b   1.000
_cell.length_c   1.000
_cell.angle_alpha   90.00
_cell.angle_beta   90.00
_cell.angle_gamma   90.00
#
_symmetry.space_group_name_H-M   'P 1'
#
loop_
_entity.id
_entity.type
_entity.pdbx_description
1 polymer ?
#
loop_
_entity_poly.entity_id
_entity_poly.type
_entity_poly.pdbx_seq_one_letter_code
_entity_poly.pdbx_strand_id
1 'polypeptide(L)'
;TLFVALAYSALNKEWEAIILYDRAREYNAQARASLSQLILDKDDILIVTIKEVTEMDNILRGKKCKARASLHILHDGLDDSNLTKKMGEMSFDGKSKVDSNIDNNEIPLSERLNQYPSNLSMNNARLINFPPEFTPIPAKPLFFDIAFNYVDFPLTLSQRAGRKAQTSFLESFLNVLKSDK
;
A
#
# COMPACT_ATOMS: atom_id res chain seq x y z
N THR A 1 -36.99 -21.79 16.69
CA THR A 1 -37.05 -21.07 15.38
C THR A 1 -35.70 -20.99 14.70
N LEU A 2 -34.60 -20.69 15.42
CA LEU A 2 -33.25 -20.59 14.85
C LEU A 2 -32.81 -21.83 14.05
N PHE A 3 -32.91 -23.03 14.63
CA PHE A 3 -32.51 -24.28 13.95
C PHE A 3 -33.32 -24.55 12.68
N VAL A 4 -34.60 -24.18 12.67
CA VAL A 4 -35.46 -24.30 11.50
C VAL A 4 -34.94 -23.35 10.41
N ALA A 5 -34.65 -22.09 10.74
CA ALA A 5 -34.07 -21.13 9.79
C ALA A 5 -32.72 -21.60 9.21
N LEU A 6 -31.88 -22.26 10.02
CA LEU A 6 -30.62 -22.85 9.56
C LEU A 6 -30.85 -23.97 8.55
N ALA A 7 -31.85 -24.82 8.77
CA ALA A 7 -32.22 -25.86 7.81
C ALA A 7 -32.66 -25.23 6.48
N TYR A 8 -33.54 -24.21 6.49
CA TYR A 8 -33.97 -23.53 5.25
C TYR A 8 -32.81 -22.86 4.50
N SER A 9 -31.87 -22.22 5.22
CA SER A 9 -30.67 -21.64 4.60
C SER A 9 -29.78 -22.73 3.98
N ALA A 10 -29.66 -23.90 4.60
CA ALA A 10 -28.95 -25.04 4.02
C ALA A 10 -29.64 -25.61 2.76
N LEU A 11 -30.95 -25.44 2.62
CA LEU A 11 -31.73 -25.79 1.42
C LEU A 11 -31.77 -24.67 0.36
N ASN A 12 -30.97 -23.60 0.51
CA ASN A 12 -30.96 -22.41 -0.36
C ASN A 12 -32.32 -21.68 -0.46
N LYS A 13 -33.21 -21.87 0.52
CA LYS A 13 -34.50 -21.17 0.63
C LYS A 13 -34.34 -19.93 1.50
N GLU A 14 -33.63 -18.94 0.95
CA GLU A 14 -33.13 -17.80 1.74
C GLU A 14 -34.24 -16.81 2.13
N TRP A 15 -35.29 -16.63 1.33
CA TRP A 15 -36.42 -15.77 1.70
C TRP A 15 -37.15 -16.28 2.94
N GLU A 16 -37.48 -17.57 2.98
CA GLU A 16 -38.11 -18.22 4.12
C GLU A 16 -37.19 -18.20 5.34
N ALA A 17 -35.89 -18.42 5.13
CA ALA A 17 -34.90 -18.33 6.20
C ALA A 17 -34.85 -16.92 6.81
N ILE A 18 -34.84 -15.86 5.99
CA ILE A 18 -34.81 -14.46 6.45
C ILE A 18 -36.03 -14.13 7.32
N ILE A 19 -37.23 -14.54 6.90
CA ILE A 19 -38.47 -14.33 7.66
C ILE A 19 -38.39 -15.06 9.01
N LEU A 20 -37.88 -16.28 9.04
CA LEU A 20 -37.71 -17.04 10.28
C LEU A 20 -36.67 -16.41 11.21
N TYR A 21 -35.59 -15.83 10.68
CA TYR A 21 -34.63 -15.07 11.48
C TYR A 21 -35.24 -13.79 12.06
N ASP A 22 -36.10 -13.10 11.31
CA ASP A 22 -36.82 -11.92 11.83
C ASP A 22 -37.77 -12.27 12.97
N ARG A 23 -38.54 -13.34 12.81
CA ARG A 23 -39.39 -13.84 13.90
C ARG A 23 -38.56 -14.27 15.12
N ALA A 24 -37.43 -14.94 14.91
CA ALA A 24 -36.55 -15.33 16.01
C ALA A 24 -36.00 -14.10 16.77
N ARG A 25 -35.73 -13.00 16.05
CA ARG A 25 -35.30 -11.73 16.65
C ARG A 25 -36.42 -11.08 17.48
N GLU A 26 -37.66 -11.11 17.01
CA GLU A 26 -38.82 -10.63 17.78
C GLU A 26 -38.96 -11.37 19.10
N TYR A 27 -38.86 -12.71 19.10
CA TYR A 27 -38.88 -13.49 20.34
C TYR A 27 -37.71 -13.17 21.26
N ASN A 28 -36.51 -12.94 20.71
CA ASN A 28 -35.35 -12.56 21.50
C ASN A 28 -35.52 -11.16 22.14
N ALA A 29 -36.15 -10.23 21.41
CA ALA A 29 -36.48 -8.91 21.93
C ALA A 29 -37.54 -8.96 23.04
N GLN A 30 -38.55 -9.82 22.89
CA GLN A 30 -39.55 -10.09 23.93
C GLN A 30 -38.91 -10.71 25.18
N ALA A 31 -38.05 -11.71 25.01
CA ALA A 31 -37.31 -12.33 26.12
C ALA A 31 -36.42 -11.31 26.86
N ARG A 32 -35.74 -10.41 26.12
CA ARG A 32 -34.97 -9.31 26.70
C ARG A 32 -35.83 -8.36 27.53
N ALA A 33 -37.03 -8.01 27.04
CA ALA A 33 -37.96 -7.15 27.76
C ALA A 33 -38.49 -7.83 29.03
N SER A 34 -38.88 -9.10 28.96
CA SER A 34 -39.32 -9.88 30.12
C SER A 34 -38.21 -10.04 31.16
N LEU A 35 -36.97 -10.31 30.75
CA LEU A 35 -35.81 -10.36 31.65
C LEU A 35 -35.54 -9.02 32.35
N SER A 36 -35.77 -7.89 31.67
CA SER A 36 -35.59 -6.58 32.28
C SER A 36 -36.63 -6.24 33.36
N GLN A 37 -37.78 -6.93 33.35
CA GLN A 37 -38.86 -6.72 34.32
C GLN A 37 -38.78 -7.71 35.50
N LEU A 38 -38.04 -8.81 35.35
CA LEU A 38 -37.96 -9.85 36.37
C LEU A 38 -36.98 -9.44 37.47
N ILE A 39 -37.44 -9.49 38.72
CA ILE A 39 -36.59 -9.38 39.91
C ILE A 39 -36.14 -10.81 40.22
N LEU A 40 -34.85 -11.08 40.08
CA LEU A 40 -34.29 -12.43 40.16
C LEU A 40 -34.15 -12.85 41.64
N ASP A 41 -34.85 -13.90 42.06
CA ASP A 41 -34.62 -14.58 43.33
C ASP A 41 -33.48 -15.60 43.20
N LYS A 42 -32.72 -15.83 44.28
CA LYS A 42 -31.47 -16.62 44.24
C LYS A 42 -31.66 -18.12 43.99
N ASP A 43 -32.90 -18.62 44.05
CA ASP A 43 -33.22 -20.05 43.97
C ASP A 43 -33.61 -20.51 42.55
N ASP A 44 -33.60 -19.62 41.55
CA ASP A 44 -33.91 -19.97 40.17
C ASP A 44 -32.71 -20.67 39.48
N ILE A 45 -32.94 -21.92 39.06
CA ILE A 45 -31.91 -22.82 38.50
C ILE A 45 -31.57 -22.49 37.04
N LEU A 46 -32.45 -21.80 36.31
CA LEU A 46 -32.30 -21.45 34.89
C LEU A 46 -32.15 -19.94 34.72
N ILE A 47 -30.97 -19.43 35.03
CA ILE A 47 -30.66 -18.01 34.84
C ILE A 47 -30.24 -17.81 33.37
N VAL A 48 -31.20 -17.55 32.48
CA VAL A 48 -30.88 -17.00 31.16
C VAL A 48 -30.27 -15.62 31.40
N THR A 49 -28.97 -15.50 31.17
CA THR A 49 -28.30 -14.23 31.40
C THR A 49 -28.60 -13.25 30.26
N ILE A 50 -28.64 -11.95 30.58
CA ILE A 50 -28.74 -10.89 29.57
C ILE A 50 -27.59 -10.99 28.54
N LYS A 51 -26.44 -11.53 28.96
CA LYS A 51 -25.28 -11.78 28.10
C LYS A 51 -25.60 -12.82 27.01
N GLU A 52 -26.20 -13.95 27.35
CA GLU A 52 -26.60 -14.98 26.38
C GLU A 52 -27.62 -14.45 25.36
N VAL A 53 -28.58 -13.65 25.82
CA VAL A 53 -29.58 -12.97 24.96
C VAL A 53 -28.89 -12.04 23.95
N THR A 54 -27.88 -11.27 24.38
CA THR A 54 -27.10 -10.41 23.48
C THR A 54 -26.25 -11.19 22.49
N GLU A 55 -25.65 -12.30 22.92
CA GLU A 55 -24.88 -13.17 22.03
C GLU A 55 -25.79 -13.79 20.96
N MET A 56 -26.98 -14.25 21.37
CA MET A 56 -27.98 -14.78 20.45
C MET A 56 -28.43 -13.75 19.41
N ASP A 57 -28.59 -12.47 19.79
CA ASP A 57 -28.97 -11.40 18.85
C ASP A 57 -27.84 -11.15 17.82
N ASN A 58 -26.58 -11.20 18.25
CA ASN A 58 -25.43 -11.11 17.33
C ASN A 58 -25.41 -12.27 16.34
N ILE A 59 -25.67 -13.50 16.79
CA ILE A 59 -25.76 -14.68 15.92
C ILE A 59 -26.91 -14.52 14.92
N LEU A 60 -28.10 -14.11 15.37
CA LEU A 60 -29.26 -13.87 14.51
C LEU A 60 -28.97 -12.81 13.46
N ARG A 61 -28.36 -11.69 13.84
CA ARG A 61 -27.95 -10.63 12.92
C ARG A 61 -26.96 -11.14 11.87
N GLY A 62 -25.93 -11.87 12.31
CA GLY A 62 -24.91 -12.44 11.42
C GLY A 62 -25.51 -13.42 10.41
N LYS A 63 -26.37 -14.34 10.87
CA LYS A 63 -27.04 -15.32 10.00
C LYS A 63 -27.99 -14.64 9.00
N LYS A 64 -28.75 -13.64 9.45
CA LYS A 64 -29.63 -12.86 8.57
C LYS A 64 -28.86 -12.10 7.50
N CYS A 65 -27.75 -11.46 7.85
CA CYS A 65 -26.87 -10.78 6.90
C CYS A 65 -26.32 -11.76 5.85
N LYS A 66 -25.88 -12.95 6.29
CA LYS A 66 -25.43 -14.01 5.38
C LYS A 66 -26.53 -14.43 4.39
N ALA A 67 -27.72 -14.74 4.90
CA ALA A 67 -28.86 -15.17 4.07
C ALA A 67 -29.26 -14.08 3.06
N ARG A 68 -29.28 -12.81 3.48
CA ARG A 68 -29.54 -11.68 2.58
C ARG A 68 -28.47 -11.51 1.50
N ALA A 69 -27.20 -11.67 1.83
CA ALA A 69 -26.13 -11.59 0.86
C ALA A 69 -26.22 -12.73 -0.17
N SER A 70 -26.43 -13.96 0.30
CA SER A 70 -26.68 -15.14 -0.54
C SER A 70 -27.85 -14.90 -1.50
N LEU A 71 -28.96 -14.39 -0.95
CA LEU A 71 -30.13 -14.02 -1.72
C LEU A 71 -29.84 -12.97 -2.79
N HIS A 72 -29.15 -11.88 -2.44
CA HIS A 72 -28.80 -10.83 -3.40
C HIS A 72 -27.92 -11.38 -4.53
N ILE A 73 -27.00 -12.29 -4.23
CA ILE A 73 -26.16 -12.93 -5.25
C ILE A 73 -27.03 -13.77 -6.21
N LEU A 74 -27.98 -14.54 -5.67
CA LEU A 74 -28.86 -15.40 -6.47
C LEU A 74 -29.91 -14.63 -7.29
N HIS A 75 -30.56 -13.61 -6.70
CA HIS A 75 -31.66 -12.89 -7.33
C HIS A 75 -31.22 -11.92 -8.41
N ASP A 76 -30.04 -11.32 -8.25
CA ASP A 76 -29.53 -10.32 -9.18
C ASP A 76 -29.02 -10.99 -10.48
N GLY A 77 -29.18 -12.32 -10.61
CA GLY A 77 -28.78 -13.11 -11.79
C GLY A 77 -27.29 -12.94 -12.09
N LEU A 78 -26.51 -12.64 -11.06
CA LEU A 78 -25.20 -12.10 -11.20
C LEU A 78 -24.24 -13.25 -11.50
N ASP A 79 -23.98 -13.49 -12.77
CA ASP A 79 -22.79 -14.24 -13.18
C ASP A 79 -21.58 -13.62 -12.46
N ASP A 80 -20.63 -14.44 -12.01
CA ASP A 80 -19.41 -13.97 -11.33
C ASP A 80 -18.71 -12.84 -12.11
N SER A 81 -18.85 -12.84 -13.44
CA SER A 81 -18.37 -11.78 -14.33
C SER A 81 -19.03 -10.42 -14.09
N ASN A 82 -20.33 -10.36 -13.81
CA ASN A 82 -21.07 -9.14 -13.50
C ASN A 82 -20.79 -8.66 -12.08
N LEU A 83 -20.56 -9.57 -11.12
CA LEU A 83 -20.15 -9.20 -9.75
C LEU A 83 -18.82 -8.50 -9.77
N THR A 84 -17.89 -9.11 -10.48
CA THR A 84 -16.51 -8.65 -10.59
C THR A 84 -16.44 -7.29 -11.30
N LYS A 85 -17.30 -7.05 -12.30
CA LYS A 85 -17.46 -5.74 -12.94
C LYS A 85 -18.04 -4.70 -11.99
N LYS A 86 -19.19 -4.97 -11.35
CA LYS A 86 -19.81 -4.07 -10.37
C LYS A 86 -18.84 -3.72 -9.25
N MET A 87 -18.06 -4.70 -8.75
CA MET A 87 -17.07 -4.46 -7.71
C MET A 87 -15.88 -3.63 -8.19
N GLY A 88 -15.48 -3.76 -9.46
CA GLY A 88 -14.50 -2.86 -10.09
C GLY A 88 -15.00 -1.42 -10.26
N GLU A 89 -16.31 -1.20 -10.38
CA GLU A 89 -16.94 0.13 -10.41
C GLU A 89 -16.99 0.80 -9.02
N MET A 90 -16.91 0.02 -7.94
CA MET A 90 -16.88 0.52 -6.56
C MET A 90 -15.47 1.00 -6.18
N SER A 91 -15.12 2.23 -6.57
CA SER A 91 -13.88 2.91 -6.13
C SER A 91 -14.14 3.78 -4.89
N PHE A 92 -13.23 3.71 -3.91
CA PHE A 92 -13.26 4.56 -2.70
C PHE A 92 -13.00 6.03 -3.00
N ASP A 93 -12.17 6.31 -4.00
CA ASP A 93 -12.00 7.65 -4.54
C ASP A 93 -13.11 7.89 -5.57
N GLY A 94 -13.94 8.91 -5.35
CA GLY A 94 -15.02 9.33 -6.26
C GLY A 94 -14.57 9.80 -7.65
N LYS A 95 -13.36 9.44 -8.08
CA LYS A 95 -12.80 9.69 -9.42
C LYS A 95 -13.27 8.70 -10.49
N SER A 96 -14.22 7.82 -10.15
CA SER A 96 -14.69 6.69 -10.98
C SER A 96 -15.38 7.05 -12.30
N LYS A 97 -15.32 8.31 -12.78
CA LYS A 97 -15.98 8.73 -14.03
C LYS A 97 -15.14 9.56 -14.99
N VAL A 98 -13.88 9.87 -14.68
CA VAL A 98 -13.12 10.77 -15.59
C VAL A 98 -12.48 10.03 -16.77
N ASP A 99 -12.08 8.77 -16.64
CA ASP A 99 -11.41 8.06 -17.74
C ASP A 99 -11.92 6.63 -17.93
N SER A 100 -13.19 6.46 -18.32
CA SER A 100 -13.80 5.15 -18.61
C SER A 100 -13.27 4.44 -19.87
N ASN A 101 -12.20 4.97 -20.48
CA ASN A 101 -11.61 4.45 -21.73
C ASN A 101 -10.15 3.99 -21.57
N ILE A 102 -9.56 4.12 -20.37
CA ILE A 102 -8.23 3.58 -20.11
C ILE A 102 -8.42 2.18 -19.53
N ASP A 103 -7.93 1.17 -20.25
CA ASP A 103 -7.88 -0.19 -19.73
C ASP A 103 -7.04 -0.17 -18.44
N ASN A 104 -7.68 -0.43 -17.29
CA ASN A 104 -7.03 -0.47 -15.97
C ASN A 104 -5.86 -1.48 -15.89
N ASN A 105 -5.66 -2.27 -16.94
CA ASN A 105 -4.56 -3.22 -17.09
C ASN A 105 -3.25 -2.56 -17.56
N GLU A 106 -3.31 -1.34 -18.10
CA GLU A 106 -2.11 -0.58 -18.48
C GLU A 106 -1.41 0.03 -17.26
N ILE A 107 -2.18 0.42 -16.24
CA ILE A 107 -1.70 1.01 -15.00
C ILE A 107 -1.25 -0.13 -14.05
N PRO A 108 -0.02 -0.07 -13.49
CA PRO A 108 0.45 -1.10 -12.58
C PRO A 108 -0.43 -1.17 -11.33
N LEU A 109 -0.64 -2.39 -10.81
CA LEU A 109 -1.50 -2.63 -9.64
C LEU A 109 -1.08 -1.78 -8.43
N SER A 110 0.21 -1.49 -8.28
CA SER A 110 0.76 -0.62 -7.23
C SER A 110 0.15 0.78 -7.19
N GLU A 111 -0.30 1.30 -8.34
CA GLU A 111 -0.87 2.65 -8.44
C GLU A 111 -2.39 2.68 -8.28
N ARG A 112 -3.06 1.51 -8.40
CA ARG A 112 -4.52 1.37 -8.34
C ARG A 112 -5.01 0.48 -7.20
N LEU A 113 -4.35 0.54 -6.04
CA LEU A 113 -4.72 -0.24 -4.84
C LEU A 113 -6.13 0.05 -4.31
N ASN A 114 -6.72 1.18 -4.70
CA ASN A 114 -8.05 1.61 -4.29
C ASN A 114 -9.19 0.97 -5.12
N GLN A 115 -8.86 0.22 -6.17
CA GLN A 115 -9.81 -0.41 -7.08
C GLN A 115 -9.66 -1.94 -7.05
N TYR A 116 -10.79 -2.64 -7.03
CA TYR A 116 -10.79 -4.10 -7.12
C TYR A 116 -10.33 -4.56 -8.52
N PRO A 117 -9.32 -5.44 -8.65
CA PRO A 117 -8.86 -5.94 -9.93
C PRO A 117 -9.82 -7.00 -10.49
N SER A 118 -10.59 -6.64 -11.51
CA SER A 118 -11.61 -7.50 -12.11
C SER A 118 -11.07 -8.65 -12.97
N ASN A 119 -9.84 -8.55 -13.48
CA ASN A 119 -9.27 -9.49 -14.46
C ASN A 119 -7.81 -9.87 -14.16
N LEU A 120 -7.47 -10.11 -12.89
CA LEU A 120 -6.12 -10.51 -12.49
C LEU A 120 -5.85 -11.99 -12.85
N SER A 121 -5.26 -12.24 -14.02
CA SER A 121 -4.68 -13.54 -14.35
C SER A 121 -3.21 -13.57 -13.93
N MET A 122 -2.74 -14.70 -13.39
CA MET A 122 -1.35 -14.90 -12.98
C MET A 122 -0.35 -14.63 -14.11
N ASN A 123 -0.80 -14.79 -15.36
CA ASN A 123 0.03 -14.60 -16.56
C ASN A 123 0.07 -13.14 -17.06
N ASN A 124 -0.85 -12.27 -16.64
CA ASN A 124 -1.01 -10.91 -17.18
C ASN A 124 -1.09 -9.83 -16.08
N ALA A 125 -0.59 -10.11 -14.89
CA ALA A 125 -0.62 -9.17 -13.77
C ALA A 125 0.58 -8.21 -13.82
N ARG A 126 0.39 -7.01 -14.39
CA ARG A 126 1.36 -5.91 -14.27
C ARG A 126 1.31 -5.33 -12.85
N LEU A 127 2.09 -5.91 -11.93
CA LEU A 127 2.09 -5.52 -10.51
C LEU A 127 2.77 -4.17 -10.28
N ILE A 128 3.93 -4.00 -10.88
CA ILE A 128 4.80 -2.82 -10.79
C ILE A 128 5.37 -2.52 -12.17
N ASN A 129 5.89 -1.32 -12.38
CA ASN A 129 6.67 -1.03 -13.58
C ASN A 129 8.06 -1.65 -13.43
N PHE A 130 8.42 -2.56 -14.34
CA PHE A 130 9.72 -3.21 -14.34
C PHE A 130 10.31 -3.22 -15.76
N PRO A 131 11.55 -2.77 -15.97
CA PRO A 131 12.47 -2.19 -14.97
C PRO A 131 11.96 -0.83 -14.43
N PRO A 132 12.39 -0.41 -13.23
CA PRO A 132 12.01 0.89 -12.67
C PRO A 132 12.55 2.04 -13.54
N GLU A 133 11.80 3.13 -13.61
CA GLU A 133 12.21 4.35 -14.32
C GLU A 133 13.51 4.91 -13.71
N PHE A 134 14.48 5.27 -14.56
CA PHE A 134 15.75 5.81 -14.10
C PHE A 134 15.56 7.25 -13.61
N THR A 135 15.56 7.43 -12.29
CA THR A 135 15.61 8.76 -11.68
C THR A 135 17.05 9.21 -11.48
N PRO A 136 17.41 10.47 -11.78
CA PRO A 136 18.76 10.97 -11.53
C PRO A 136 19.06 10.91 -10.03
N ILE A 137 20.08 10.15 -9.65
CA ILE A 137 20.57 10.11 -8.28
C ILE A 137 21.59 11.25 -8.15
N PRO A 138 21.49 12.12 -7.12
CA PRO A 138 22.51 13.12 -6.89
C PRO A 138 23.85 12.42 -6.64
N ALA A 139 24.74 12.49 -7.64
CA ALA A 139 26.09 11.99 -7.51
C ALA A 139 26.84 12.84 -6.48
N LYS A 140 27.78 12.21 -5.75
CA LYS A 140 28.70 12.92 -4.86
C LYS A 140 29.32 14.10 -5.64
N PRO A 141 29.33 15.34 -5.09
CA PRO A 141 29.89 16.48 -5.79
C PRO A 141 31.35 16.21 -6.14
N LEU A 142 31.73 16.61 -7.35
CA LEU A 142 33.09 16.46 -7.84
C LEU A 142 33.98 17.44 -7.07
N PHE A 143 34.93 16.90 -6.30
CA PHE A 143 35.91 17.69 -5.57
C PHE A 143 37.27 17.45 -6.23
N PHE A 144 37.83 18.50 -6.83
CA PHE A 144 39.18 18.45 -7.40
C PHE A 144 40.18 18.87 -6.32
N ASP A 145 41.20 18.05 -6.09
CA ASP A 145 42.34 18.45 -5.28
C ASP A 145 43.26 19.37 -6.11
N ILE A 146 42.99 20.67 -6.06
CA ILE A 146 43.78 21.68 -6.75
C ILE A 146 45.12 21.96 -6.08
N ALA A 147 45.33 21.53 -4.82
CA ALA A 147 46.56 21.81 -4.08
C ALA A 147 47.76 21.11 -4.74
N PHE A 148 47.52 19.95 -5.37
CA PHE A 148 48.55 19.22 -6.10
C PHE A 148 49.13 20.01 -7.29
N ASN A 149 48.35 20.88 -7.92
CA ASN A 149 48.83 21.71 -9.03
C ASN A 149 49.89 22.75 -8.61
N TYR A 150 50.02 23.01 -7.30
CA TYR A 150 50.96 23.97 -6.75
C TYR A 150 52.21 23.32 -6.15
N VAL A 151 52.37 22.01 -6.32
CA VAL A 151 53.58 21.29 -5.90
C VAL A 151 54.66 21.49 -6.95
N ASP A 152 55.35 22.63 -6.86
CA ASP A 152 56.52 22.95 -7.68
C ASP A 152 57.82 22.79 -6.88
N PHE A 153 58.89 22.42 -7.57
CA PHE A 153 60.21 22.38 -6.97
C PHE A 153 60.74 23.80 -6.71
N PRO A 154 61.45 24.02 -5.59
CA PRO A 154 62.05 25.32 -5.32
C PRO A 154 63.15 25.63 -6.35
N LEU A 155 63.23 26.89 -6.78
CA LEU A 155 64.22 27.38 -7.75
C LEU A 155 65.67 27.11 -7.32
N THR A 156 65.90 26.94 -6.01
CA THR A 156 67.20 26.60 -5.40
C THR A 156 67.69 25.18 -5.73
N LEU A 157 66.84 24.33 -6.31
CA LEU A 157 67.21 22.99 -6.76
C LEU A 157 68.30 23.04 -7.85
N SER A 158 68.24 24.02 -8.76
CA SER A 158 69.24 24.22 -9.82
C SER A 158 70.64 24.54 -9.26
N GLN A 159 70.68 25.34 -8.19
CA GLN A 159 71.90 25.75 -7.49
C GLN A 159 72.50 24.60 -6.67
N ARG A 160 71.64 23.74 -6.10
CA ARG A 160 72.06 22.56 -5.34
C ARG A 160 72.46 21.37 -6.23
N ALA A 161 71.92 21.28 -7.46
CA ALA A 161 72.28 20.28 -8.47
C ALA A 161 73.64 20.55 -9.17
N GLY A 162 74.44 21.52 -8.68
CA GLY A 162 75.80 21.77 -9.15
C GLY A 162 75.92 22.47 -10.51
N ARG A 163 74.81 22.94 -11.11
CA ARG A 163 74.87 23.77 -12.32
C ARG A 163 75.10 25.22 -11.90
N LYS A 164 76.32 25.71 -12.10
CA LYS A 164 76.64 27.14 -11.92
C LYS A 164 75.68 27.97 -12.77
N ALA A 165 75.10 29.02 -12.18
CA ALA A 165 74.29 30.00 -12.88
C ALA A 165 75.04 30.45 -14.14
N GLN A 166 74.35 30.50 -15.28
CA GLN A 166 74.91 31.08 -16.50
C GLN A 166 75.31 32.52 -16.18
N THR A 167 76.61 32.76 -16.01
CA THR A 167 77.18 34.11 -15.94
C THR A 167 76.76 34.80 -17.22
N SER A 168 75.96 35.84 -17.08
CA SER A 168 75.44 36.62 -18.19
C SER A 168 76.60 37.10 -19.05
N PHE A 169 76.44 36.97 -20.37
CA PHE A 169 77.45 37.25 -21.41
C PHE A 169 78.07 38.67 -21.32
N LEU A 170 77.45 39.58 -20.57
CA LEU A 170 77.93 40.94 -20.33
C LEU A 170 79.04 41.03 -19.27
N GLU A 171 79.04 40.16 -18.24
CA GLU A 171 80.12 40.18 -17.24
C GLU A 171 81.45 39.67 -17.81
N SER A 172 81.42 38.66 -18.69
CA SER A 172 82.61 38.18 -19.37
C SER A 172 83.20 39.23 -20.32
N PHE A 173 82.35 40.02 -20.99
CA PHE A 173 82.79 41.07 -21.90
C PHE A 173 83.44 42.27 -21.19
N LEU A 174 82.92 42.68 -20.02
CA LEU A 174 83.51 43.77 -19.24
C LEU A 174 84.87 43.42 -18.63
N ASN A 175 85.09 42.15 -18.26
CA ASN A 175 86.39 41.72 -17.74
C ASN A 175 87.49 41.68 -18.82
N VAL A 176 87.13 41.40 -20.08
CA VAL A 176 88.07 41.46 -21.22
C VAL A 176 88.49 42.91 -21.51
N LEU A 177 87.55 43.86 -21.51
CA LEU A 177 87.83 45.28 -21.75
C LEU A 177 88.70 45.93 -20.66
N LYS A 178 88.73 45.36 -19.46
CA LYS A 178 89.55 45.86 -18.34
C LYS A 178 90.98 45.32 -18.35
N SER A 179 91.26 44.30 -19.16
CA SER A 179 92.58 43.66 -19.25
C SER A 179 93.51 44.31 -20.29
N ASP A 180 93.00 45.20 -21.15
CA ASP A 180 93.75 45.87 -22.23
C ASP A 180 94.11 47.34 -21.90
N LYS A 181 94.39 47.65 -20.62
CA LYS A 181 95.00 48.92 -20.20
C LYS A 181 96.22 48.70 -19.32
#